data_AF-A0A4Y3RH75-F1
#
_entry.id   AF-A0A4Y3RH75-F1
#
_cell.length_a   1.000
_cell.length_b   1.000
_cell.length_c   1.000
_cell.angle_alpha   90.00
_cell.angle_beta   90.00
_cell.angle_gamma   90.00
#
_symmetry.space_group_name_H-M   'P 1'
#
loop_
_entity.id
_entity.type
_entity.pdbx_description
1 polymer ?
#
loop_
_entity_poly.entity_id
_entity_poly.type
_entity_poly.pdbx_seq_one_letter_code
_entity_poly.pdbx_strand_id
1 'polypeptide(L)'
;MLFTVPIVLLVLLTAVLGWEAVRANMTAAARAEWPWRLELLDMEPLGSLLAVAVGAVLARAQYARTVRPALGWRAHWTTGHLRGGIPEWQVGLLNGGSHTVVIEAYECRAVLRGHDPQHAAPWTDVEGVAEVLTEAGLTVGEDFQLITMGNFPLVGTGSYETTMLGAFSQRFIDQVEALHLKVRVVDVVGDSHERILDALKGARSTSYQRPTP
;
A
#
# COMPACT_ATOMS: atom_id res chain seq x y z
N MET A 1 6.29 -11.61 8.34
CA MET A 1 6.88 -12.80 9.02
C MET A 1 5.81 -13.71 9.64
N LEU A 2 4.81 -13.19 10.37
CA LEU A 2 3.79 -14.02 11.06
C LEU A 2 2.95 -14.95 10.15
N PHE A 3 2.68 -14.58 8.90
CA PHE A 3 1.86 -15.41 8.00
C PHE A 3 2.63 -16.51 7.26
N THR A 4 3.96 -16.41 7.21
CA THR A 4 4.79 -17.40 6.52
C THR A 4 4.76 -18.74 7.26
N VAL A 5 4.67 -18.72 8.60
CA VAL A 5 4.73 -19.93 9.43
C VAL A 5 3.54 -20.88 9.18
N PRO A 6 2.26 -20.45 9.23
CA PRO A 6 1.14 -21.35 8.93
C PRO A 6 1.16 -21.90 7.51
N ILE A 7 1.60 -21.11 6.52
CA ILE A 7 1.74 -21.58 5.13
C ILE A 7 2.83 -22.62 5.02
N VAL A 8 4.02 -22.36 5.58
CA VAL A 8 5.14 -23.31 5.55
C VAL A 8 4.73 -24.61 6.23
N LEU A 9 4.08 -24.53 7.40
CA LEU A 9 3.56 -25.71 8.09
C LEU A 9 2.55 -26.48 7.21
N LEU A 10 1.60 -25.78 6.58
CA LEU A 10 0.62 -26.39 5.68
C LEU A 10 1.30 -27.10 4.49
N VAL A 11 2.29 -26.47 3.86
CA VAL A 11 3.07 -27.05 2.76
C VAL A 11 3.82 -28.30 3.22
N LEU A 12 4.50 -28.23 4.37
CA LEU A 12 5.23 -29.37 4.94
C LEU A 12 4.30 -30.54 5.24
N LEU A 13 3.17 -30.28 5.91
CA LEU A 13 2.18 -31.32 6.23
C LEU A 13 1.57 -31.93 4.96
N THR A 14 1.36 -31.12 3.91
CA THR A 14 0.86 -31.61 2.62
C THR A 14 1.89 -32.50 1.92
N ALA A 15 3.18 -32.16 2.01
CA ALA A 15 4.26 -32.99 1.49
C ALA A 15 4.38 -34.32 2.27
N VAL A 16 4.26 -34.29 3.59
CA VAL A 16 4.24 -35.50 4.44
C VAL A 16 3.03 -36.38 4.09
N LEU A 17 1.86 -35.79 3.87
CA LEU A 17 0.68 -36.54 3.43
C LEU A 17 0.89 -37.20 2.06
N GLY A 18 1.48 -36.48 1.10
CA GLY A 18 1.83 -37.04 -0.20
C GLY A 18 2.80 -38.21 -0.07
N TRP A 19 3.81 -38.08 0.81
CA TRP A 19 4.76 -39.14 1.12
C TRP A 19 4.06 -40.38 1.69
N GLU A 20 3.28 -40.23 2.76
CA GLU A 20 2.60 -41.34 3.42
C GLU A 20 1.56 -41.98 2.49
N ALA A 21 0.86 -41.20 1.67
CA ALA A 21 -0.07 -41.74 0.68
C ALA A 21 0.62 -42.61 -0.37
N VAL A 22 1.79 -42.20 -0.88
CA VAL A 22 2.56 -43.03 -1.83
C VAL A 22 3.10 -44.28 -1.13
N ARG A 23 3.67 -44.14 0.07
CA ARG A 23 4.18 -45.26 0.89
C ARG A 23 3.09 -46.28 1.22
N ALA A 24 1.88 -45.81 1.55
CA ALA A 24 0.72 -46.66 1.88
C ALA A 24 0.23 -47.48 0.67
N ASN A 25 0.45 -46.99 -0.54
CA ASN A 25 0.10 -47.68 -1.79
C ASN A 25 1.22 -48.58 -2.36
N MET A 26 2.41 -48.58 -1.76
CA MET A 26 3.50 -49.47 -2.16
C MET A 26 3.26 -50.92 -1.74
N THR A 27 3.84 -51.85 -2.50
CA THR A 27 3.87 -53.27 -2.14
C THR A 27 4.65 -53.48 -0.85
N ALA A 28 4.34 -54.57 -0.12
CA ALA A 28 5.02 -54.87 1.14
C ALA A 28 6.55 -55.04 0.98
N ALA A 29 7.01 -55.58 -0.15
CA ALA A 29 8.42 -55.71 -0.47
C ALA A 29 9.09 -54.33 -0.65
N ALA A 30 8.46 -53.43 -1.41
CA ALA A 30 9.00 -52.08 -1.64
C ALA A 30 9.01 -51.23 -0.36
N ARG A 31 8.03 -51.41 0.53
CA ARG A 31 7.97 -50.70 1.83
C ARG A 31 9.08 -51.12 2.81
N ALA A 32 9.68 -52.29 2.63
CA ALA A 32 10.81 -52.74 3.44
C ALA A 32 12.14 -52.08 3.05
N GLU A 33 12.22 -51.52 1.85
CA GLU A 33 13.42 -50.89 1.30
C GLU A 33 13.45 -49.38 1.55
N TRP A 34 14.66 -48.81 1.53
CA TRP A 34 14.81 -47.36 1.54
C TRP A 34 14.37 -46.78 0.19
N PRO A 35 13.63 -45.66 0.15
CA PRO A 35 13.27 -44.78 1.27
C PRO A 35 11.92 -45.09 1.96
N TRP A 36 11.12 -46.01 1.44
CA TRP A 36 9.73 -46.28 1.88
C TRP A 36 9.58 -46.91 3.26
N ARG A 37 10.70 -47.38 3.85
CA ARG A 37 10.76 -47.79 5.26
C ARG A 37 10.52 -46.63 6.23
N LEU A 38 10.79 -45.39 5.81
CA LEU A 38 10.64 -44.20 6.66
C LEU A 38 9.17 -43.83 6.84
N GLU A 39 8.71 -43.92 8.09
CA GLU A 39 7.42 -43.41 8.57
C GLU A 39 7.65 -42.06 9.21
N LEU A 40 7.00 -41.01 8.70
CA LEU A 40 7.15 -39.65 9.21
C LEU A 40 6.11 -39.37 10.28
N LEU A 41 4.84 -39.65 10.00
CA LEU A 41 3.73 -39.40 10.91
C LEU A 41 2.56 -40.34 10.62
N ASP A 42 1.87 -40.77 11.68
CA ASP A 42 0.63 -41.53 11.52
C ASP A 42 -0.46 -40.69 10.82
N MET A 43 -1.30 -41.35 10.03
CA MET A 43 -2.34 -40.69 9.22
C MET A 43 -3.36 -39.91 10.06
N GLU A 44 -3.67 -40.38 11.27
CA GLU A 44 -4.65 -39.74 12.17
C GLU A 44 -4.15 -38.38 12.74
N PRO A 45 -2.97 -38.29 13.39
CA PRO A 45 -2.43 -37.00 13.80
C PRO A 45 -2.08 -36.11 12.61
N LEU A 46 -1.66 -36.67 11.47
CA LEU A 46 -1.39 -35.90 10.25
C LEU A 46 -2.66 -35.21 9.73
N GLY A 47 -3.78 -35.93 9.69
CA GLY A 47 -5.08 -35.38 9.30
C GLY A 47 -5.52 -34.24 10.22
N SER A 48 -5.34 -34.40 11.53
CA SER A 48 -5.68 -33.38 12.52
C SER A 48 -4.81 -32.13 12.40
N LEU A 49 -3.49 -32.28 12.25
CA LEU A 49 -2.57 -31.16 12.04
C LEU A 49 -2.84 -30.42 10.73
N LEU A 50 -3.15 -31.15 9.66
CA LEU A 50 -3.58 -30.55 8.39
C LEU A 50 -4.85 -29.73 8.54
N ALA A 51 -5.87 -30.28 9.21
CA ALA A 51 -7.13 -29.57 9.44
C ALA A 51 -6.91 -28.26 10.21
N VAL A 52 -6.08 -28.29 11.26
CA VAL A 52 -5.71 -27.09 12.03
C VAL A 52 -4.92 -26.09 11.18
N ALA A 53 -3.93 -26.53 10.41
CA ALA A 53 -3.13 -25.67 9.56
C ALA A 53 -3.96 -25.00 8.47
N VAL A 54 -4.84 -25.76 7.80
CA VAL A 54 -5.80 -25.23 6.82
C VAL A 54 -6.73 -24.22 7.48
N GLY A 55 -7.31 -24.56 8.65
CA GLY A 55 -8.18 -23.67 9.40
C GLY A 55 -7.50 -22.35 9.77
N ALA A 56 -6.26 -22.39 10.24
CA ALA A 56 -5.47 -21.21 10.58
C ALA A 56 -5.19 -20.32 9.36
N VAL A 57 -4.79 -20.91 8.23
CA VAL A 57 -4.54 -20.17 6.97
C VAL A 57 -5.81 -19.52 6.46
N LEU A 58 -6.93 -20.25 6.46
CA LEU A 58 -8.23 -19.72 6.03
C LEU A 58 -8.72 -18.61 6.95
N ALA A 59 -8.69 -18.81 8.27
CA ALA A 59 -9.10 -17.81 9.25
C ALA A 59 -8.31 -16.50 9.08
N ARG A 60 -6.99 -16.60 8.91
CA ARG A 60 -6.15 -15.44 8.61
C ARG A 60 -6.57 -14.79 7.30
N ALA A 61 -6.69 -15.55 6.21
CA ALA A 61 -7.03 -15.01 4.91
C ALA A 61 -8.38 -14.26 4.91
N GLN A 62 -9.38 -14.79 5.65
CA GLN A 62 -10.65 -14.10 5.87
C GLN A 62 -10.46 -12.82 6.67
N TYR A 63 -9.70 -12.87 7.77
CA TYR A 63 -9.45 -11.68 8.59
C TYR A 63 -8.70 -10.58 7.81
N ALA A 64 -7.62 -10.92 7.10
CA ALA A 64 -6.86 -9.99 6.25
C ALA A 64 -7.76 -9.34 5.17
N ARG A 65 -8.70 -10.10 4.61
CA ARG A 65 -9.67 -9.55 3.64
C ARG A 65 -10.62 -8.54 4.29
N THR A 66 -11.08 -8.82 5.50
CA THR A 66 -11.98 -7.95 6.24
C THR A 66 -11.30 -6.65 6.69
N VAL A 67 -10.02 -6.72 7.06
CA VAL A 67 -9.27 -5.55 7.54
C VAL A 67 -8.57 -4.77 6.43
N ARG A 68 -8.71 -5.21 5.17
CA ARG A 68 -7.99 -4.61 4.04
C ARG A 68 -8.34 -3.13 3.92
N PRO A 69 -7.35 -2.23 3.82
CA PRO A 69 -7.61 -0.81 3.64
C PRO A 69 -8.28 -0.53 2.30
N ALA A 70 -9.15 0.47 2.29
CA ALA A 70 -9.70 1.05 1.06
C ALA A 70 -9.12 2.45 0.88
N LEU A 71 -7.87 2.53 0.41
CA LEU A 71 -7.17 3.79 0.20
C LEU A 71 -7.80 4.58 -0.96
N GLY A 72 -8.41 5.70 -0.61
CA GLY A 72 -8.95 6.69 -1.53
C GLY A 72 -8.17 8.00 -1.42
N TRP A 73 -8.38 8.88 -2.39
CA TRP A 73 -7.90 10.25 -2.32
C TRP A 73 -8.96 11.18 -2.88
N ARG A 74 -8.96 12.42 -2.42
CA ARG A 74 -9.79 13.49 -2.96
C ARG A 74 -8.91 14.70 -3.20
N ALA A 75 -9.30 15.48 -4.18
CA ALA A 75 -8.72 16.77 -4.41
C ALA A 75 -9.77 17.78 -4.84
N HIS A 76 -9.52 19.03 -4.48
CA HIS A 76 -10.41 20.15 -4.76
C HIS A 76 -9.65 21.47 -4.60
N TRP A 77 -10.18 22.52 -5.19
CA TRP A 77 -9.70 23.87 -4.95
C TRP A 77 -10.24 24.40 -3.62
N THR A 78 -9.34 24.97 -2.81
CA THR A 78 -9.63 25.59 -1.51
C THR A 78 -8.69 26.79 -1.30
N THR A 79 -8.65 27.35 -0.10
CA THR A 79 -7.67 28.35 0.35
C THR A 79 -7.23 28.04 1.78
N GLY A 80 -6.07 28.55 2.17
CA GLY A 80 -5.66 28.65 3.59
C GLY A 80 -4.39 27.91 3.97
N HIS A 81 -3.85 27.02 3.13
CA HIS A 81 -2.59 26.33 3.41
C HIS A 81 -1.37 27.08 2.83
N LEU A 82 -1.51 27.69 1.65
CA LEU A 82 -0.50 28.50 1.02
C LEU A 82 -0.54 29.96 1.50
N ARG A 83 0.63 30.60 1.47
CA ARG A 83 0.82 31.98 1.90
C ARG A 83 -0.08 32.94 1.11
N GLY A 84 -0.70 33.88 1.84
CA GLY A 84 -1.55 34.90 1.23
C GLY A 84 -2.97 34.45 0.91
N GLY A 85 -3.39 33.24 1.33
CA GLY A 85 -4.77 32.77 1.16
C GLY A 85 -5.16 32.56 -0.30
N ILE A 86 -4.18 32.35 -1.16
CA ILE A 86 -4.40 32.15 -2.60
C ILE A 86 -5.16 30.83 -2.86
N PRO A 87 -5.93 30.75 -3.97
CA PRO A 87 -6.55 29.50 -4.39
C PRO A 87 -5.50 28.39 -4.59
N GLU A 88 -5.75 27.25 -3.95
CA GLU A 88 -4.85 26.10 -3.95
C GLU A 88 -5.60 24.80 -4.24
N TRP A 89 -4.97 23.92 -5.01
CA TRP A 89 -5.45 22.57 -5.22
C TRP A 89 -4.96 21.71 -4.06
N GLN A 90 -5.86 21.42 -3.13
CA GLN A 90 -5.57 20.56 -1.99
C GLN A 90 -5.86 19.11 -2.36
N VAL A 91 -4.91 18.24 -2.03
CA VAL A 91 -5.01 16.78 -2.18
C VAL A 91 -4.93 16.14 -0.82
N GLY A 92 -5.84 15.22 -0.55
CA GLY A 92 -5.85 14.45 0.69
C GLY A 92 -6.09 12.97 0.46
N LEU A 93 -5.56 12.17 1.37
CA LEU A 93 -5.70 10.72 1.45
C LEU A 93 -6.79 10.36 2.46
N LEU A 94 -7.53 9.29 2.20
CA LEU A 94 -8.45 8.72 3.18
C LEU A 94 -8.39 7.19 3.15
N ASN A 95 -8.70 6.58 4.29
CA ASN A 95 -8.93 5.16 4.39
C ASN A 95 -10.43 4.91 4.55
N GLY A 96 -11.07 4.39 3.51
CA GLY A 96 -12.47 3.99 3.54
C GLY A 96 -12.71 2.61 4.17
N GLY A 97 -11.64 1.93 4.62
CA GLY A 97 -11.74 0.69 5.37
C GLY A 97 -12.19 0.94 6.81
N SER A 98 -12.71 -0.09 7.47
CA SER A 98 -13.20 0.00 8.85
C SER A 98 -12.10 -0.03 9.92
N HIS A 99 -10.86 -0.29 9.54
CA HIS A 99 -9.73 -0.44 10.45
C HIS A 99 -8.67 0.62 10.18
N THR A 100 -8.01 1.08 11.25
CA THR A 100 -6.83 1.95 11.14
C THR A 100 -5.70 1.23 10.42
N VAL A 101 -5.03 1.97 9.53
CA VAL A 101 -3.75 1.55 8.94
C VAL A 101 -2.69 2.57 9.28
N VAL A 102 -1.42 2.20 9.21
CA VAL A 102 -0.30 3.10 9.51
C VAL A 102 0.46 3.37 8.22
N ILE A 103 0.68 4.64 7.90
CA ILE A 103 1.55 5.03 6.78
C ILE A 103 2.99 4.73 7.17
N GLU A 104 3.58 3.74 6.49
CA GLU A 104 4.95 3.28 6.73
C GLU A 104 5.95 4.03 5.84
N ALA A 105 5.58 4.28 4.58
CA ALA A 105 6.41 5.01 3.64
C ALA A 105 5.59 5.95 2.76
N TYR A 106 6.19 7.11 2.48
CA TYR A 106 5.63 8.15 1.63
C TYR A 106 6.72 8.66 0.69
N GLU A 107 6.55 8.37 -0.60
CA GLU A 107 7.50 8.74 -1.64
C GLU A 107 6.81 9.59 -2.70
N CYS A 108 7.54 10.54 -3.25
CA CYS A 108 7.08 11.51 -4.22
C CYS A 108 7.92 11.41 -5.50
N ARG A 109 7.30 11.78 -6.62
CA ARG A 109 7.98 11.92 -7.91
C ARG A 109 7.34 13.03 -8.74
N ALA A 110 8.10 14.08 -9.00
CA ALA A 110 7.67 15.18 -9.86
C ALA A 110 8.07 14.94 -11.32
N VAL A 111 7.22 15.39 -12.24
CA VAL A 111 7.50 15.51 -13.68
C VAL A 111 7.27 16.96 -14.05
N LEU A 112 8.34 17.69 -14.35
CA LEU A 112 8.26 19.09 -14.76
C LEU A 112 7.67 19.18 -16.17
N ARG A 113 6.96 20.27 -16.47
CA ARG A 113 6.42 20.50 -17.81
C ARG A 113 7.55 20.67 -18.82
N GLY A 114 7.35 20.12 -20.01
CA GLY A 114 8.34 20.13 -21.09
C GLY A 114 9.49 19.14 -20.94
N HIS A 115 9.55 18.40 -19.82
CA HIS A 115 10.47 17.27 -19.66
C HIS A 115 9.82 15.97 -20.13
N ASP A 116 10.63 15.06 -20.66
CA ASP A 116 10.16 13.74 -21.07
C ASP A 116 9.73 12.91 -19.85
N PRO A 117 8.48 12.40 -19.80
CA PRO A 117 8.00 11.55 -18.72
C PRO A 117 8.85 10.28 -18.50
N GLN A 118 9.56 9.80 -19.53
CA GLN A 118 10.48 8.65 -19.40
C GLN A 118 11.75 8.98 -18.62
N HIS A 119 12.08 10.27 -18.51
CA HIS A 119 13.19 10.82 -17.72
C HIS A 119 12.71 11.48 -16.42
N ALA A 120 11.52 11.10 -15.93
CA ALA A 120 11.04 11.55 -14.63
C ALA A 120 12.07 11.28 -13.54
N ALA A 121 12.16 12.20 -12.57
CA ALA A 121 13.02 12.04 -11.40
C ALA A 121 12.76 10.67 -10.71
N PRO A 122 13.77 10.09 -10.04
CA PRO A 122 13.54 8.91 -9.23
C PRO A 122 12.51 9.19 -8.13
N TRP A 123 11.90 8.12 -7.62
CA TRP A 123 11.12 8.22 -6.38
C TRP A 123 12.04 8.67 -5.24
N THR A 124 11.60 9.67 -4.49
CA THR A 124 12.34 10.23 -3.36
C THR A 124 11.35 10.61 -2.25
N ASP A 125 11.83 11.02 -1.09
CA ASP A 125 10.98 11.58 -0.04
C ASP A 125 10.48 13.00 -0.36
N VAL A 126 9.80 13.62 0.61
CA VAL A 126 9.27 14.98 0.47
C VAL A 126 10.37 16.02 0.30
N GLU A 127 11.52 15.82 0.94
CA GLU A 127 12.64 16.76 0.88
C GLU A 127 13.28 16.73 -0.50
N GLY A 128 13.62 15.55 -1.02
CA GLY A 128 14.22 15.43 -2.34
C GLY A 128 13.29 15.90 -3.48
N VAL A 129 11.96 15.70 -3.37
CA VAL A 129 11.06 16.26 -4.38
C VAL A 129 10.94 17.78 -4.25
N ALA A 130 10.98 18.32 -3.03
CA ALA A 130 10.95 19.75 -2.80
C ALA A 130 12.20 20.42 -3.39
N GLU A 131 13.38 19.81 -3.26
CA GLU A 131 14.62 20.27 -3.91
C GLU A 131 14.43 20.39 -5.43
N VAL A 132 13.98 19.31 -6.10
CA VAL A 132 13.72 19.31 -7.55
C VAL A 132 12.73 20.42 -7.97
N LEU A 133 11.68 20.64 -7.18
CA LEU A 133 10.68 21.67 -7.46
C LEU A 133 11.25 23.09 -7.23
N THR A 134 12.08 23.26 -6.21
CA THR A 134 12.73 24.55 -5.93
C THR A 134 13.80 24.92 -6.95
N GLU A 135 14.55 23.95 -7.47
CA GLU A 135 15.49 24.14 -8.58
C GLU A 135 14.76 24.58 -9.87
N ALA A 136 13.52 24.13 -10.05
CA ALA A 136 12.64 24.60 -11.12
C ALA A 136 12.05 26.00 -10.88
N GLY A 137 12.36 26.64 -9.76
CA GLY A 137 11.94 28.00 -9.41
C GLY A 137 10.58 28.08 -8.71
N LEU A 138 10.08 26.99 -8.11
CA LEU A 138 8.87 26.98 -7.27
C LEU A 138 9.25 27.18 -5.80
N THR A 139 8.44 27.94 -5.07
CA THR A 139 8.72 28.27 -3.66
C THR A 139 7.85 27.45 -2.70
N VAL A 140 8.46 26.81 -1.69
CA VAL A 140 7.73 26.12 -0.61
C VAL A 140 6.89 27.12 0.18
N GLY A 141 5.64 26.76 0.47
CA GLY A 141 4.67 27.58 1.21
C GLY A 141 3.99 28.66 0.37
N GLU A 142 4.52 29.00 -0.80
CA GLU A 142 3.89 29.95 -1.74
C GLU A 142 3.31 29.21 -2.95
N ASP A 143 4.12 28.38 -3.60
CA ASP A 143 3.69 27.62 -4.78
C ASP A 143 3.20 26.22 -4.41
N PHE A 144 3.78 25.60 -3.38
CA PHE A 144 3.38 24.27 -2.93
C PHE A 144 3.68 24.02 -1.46
N GLN A 145 2.91 23.11 -0.86
CA GLN A 145 3.19 22.55 0.45
C GLN A 145 2.95 21.04 0.39
N LEU A 146 3.92 20.26 0.82
CA LEU A 146 3.81 18.81 0.97
C LEU A 146 3.93 18.44 2.45
N ILE A 147 3.17 17.44 2.86
CA ILE A 147 3.17 16.96 4.24
C ILE A 147 4.01 15.70 4.33
N THR A 148 5.09 15.74 5.11
CA THR A 148 5.87 14.54 5.44
C THR A 148 5.07 13.66 6.39
N MET A 149 5.01 12.37 6.09
CA MET A 149 4.31 11.37 6.89
C MET A 149 5.23 10.18 7.15
N GLY A 150 5.25 9.71 8.41
CA GLY A 150 5.97 8.50 8.81
C GLY A 150 5.36 7.96 10.09
N ASN A 151 5.05 6.66 10.10
CA ASN A 151 4.31 6.00 11.18
C ASN A 151 3.00 6.71 11.57
N PHE A 152 2.33 7.33 10.59
CA PHE A 152 1.12 8.11 10.83
C PHE A 152 -0.13 7.23 10.78
N PRO A 153 -1.00 7.22 11.80
CA PRO A 153 -2.22 6.43 11.79
C PRO A 153 -3.28 7.07 10.88
N LEU A 154 -3.66 6.36 9.82
CA LEU A 154 -4.77 6.70 8.95
C LEU A 154 -6.02 5.93 9.40
N VAL A 155 -6.80 6.58 10.26
CA VAL A 155 -8.02 6.04 10.84
C VAL A 155 -9.09 5.88 9.76
N GLY A 156 -9.82 4.77 9.79
CA GLY A 156 -11.00 4.59 8.95
C GLY A 156 -12.06 5.64 9.29
N THR A 157 -12.33 6.57 8.40
CA THR A 157 -13.33 7.61 8.63
C THR A 157 -14.66 7.20 8.03
N GLY A 158 -15.73 7.21 8.83
CA GLY A 158 -17.11 7.15 8.32
C GLY A 158 -17.51 8.44 7.57
N SER A 159 -16.69 9.49 7.67
CA SER A 159 -16.76 10.72 6.88
C SER A 159 -15.82 10.65 5.67
N TYR A 160 -16.05 11.52 4.69
CA TYR A 160 -15.15 11.69 3.54
C TYR A 160 -14.05 12.73 3.81
N GLU A 161 -13.69 12.94 5.07
CA GLU A 161 -12.56 13.77 5.45
C GLU A 161 -11.25 13.10 5.02
N THR A 162 -10.27 13.92 4.65
CA THR A 162 -9.01 13.44 4.13
C THR A 162 -7.85 13.99 4.94
N THR A 163 -6.86 13.16 5.23
CA THR A 163 -5.56 13.61 5.70
C THR A 163 -4.84 14.30 4.54
N MET A 164 -4.55 15.59 4.69
CA MET A 164 -3.90 16.39 3.66
C MET A 164 -2.51 15.81 3.31
N LEU A 165 -2.28 15.59 2.02
CA LEU A 165 -0.97 15.21 1.47
C LEU A 165 -0.20 16.42 0.95
N GLY A 166 -0.92 17.39 0.38
CA GLY A 166 -0.33 18.64 -0.09
C GLY A 166 -1.34 19.63 -0.64
N ALA A 167 -0.86 20.86 -0.85
CA ALA A 167 -1.57 21.95 -1.49
C ALA A 167 -0.68 22.57 -2.58
N PHE A 168 -1.28 22.90 -3.72
CA PHE A 168 -0.56 23.35 -4.91
C PHE A 168 -1.21 24.60 -5.51
N SER A 169 -0.43 25.66 -5.69
CA SER A 169 -0.88 26.88 -6.35
C SER A 169 -1.19 26.64 -7.83
N GLN A 170 -1.86 27.60 -8.47
CA GLN A 170 -2.03 27.57 -9.92
C GLN A 170 -0.68 27.58 -10.66
N ARG A 171 0.29 28.38 -10.19
CA ARG A 171 1.62 28.43 -10.81
C ARG A 171 2.30 27.06 -10.78
N PHE A 172 2.18 26.33 -9.68
CA PHE A 172 2.65 24.94 -9.59
C PHE A 172 2.02 24.05 -10.65
N ILE A 173 0.69 24.09 -10.78
CA ILE A 173 -0.07 23.28 -11.74
C ILE A 173 0.31 23.62 -13.19
N ASP A 174 0.70 24.85 -13.46
CA ASP A 174 1.11 25.30 -14.80
C ASP A 174 2.56 24.89 -15.14
N GLN A 175 3.43 24.71 -14.14
CA GLN A 175 4.85 24.37 -14.33
C GLN A 175 5.17 22.87 -14.15
N VAL A 176 4.37 22.15 -13.37
CA VAL A 176 4.58 20.73 -13.08
C VAL A 176 3.56 19.91 -13.87
N GLU A 177 4.01 19.02 -14.74
CA GLU A 177 3.11 18.20 -15.56
C GLU A 177 2.32 17.20 -14.70
N ALA A 178 3.03 16.45 -13.86
CA ALA A 178 2.46 15.47 -12.94
C ALA A 178 3.26 15.43 -11.62
N LEU A 179 2.56 15.18 -10.52
CA LEU A 179 3.17 14.90 -9.23
C LEU A 179 2.60 13.58 -8.71
N HIS A 180 3.40 12.53 -8.77
CA HIS A 180 2.99 11.22 -8.28
C HIS A 180 3.34 11.08 -6.80
N LEU A 181 2.37 10.63 -6.01
CA LEU A 181 2.53 10.33 -4.59
C LEU A 181 2.29 8.84 -4.39
N LYS A 182 3.28 8.14 -3.82
CA LYS A 182 3.25 6.71 -3.50
C LYS A 182 3.18 6.57 -1.99
N VAL A 183 2.07 6.04 -1.51
CA VAL A 183 1.80 5.81 -0.10
C VAL A 183 1.78 4.31 0.15
N ARG A 184 2.64 3.84 1.05
CA ARG A 184 2.60 2.48 1.58
C ARG A 184 2.06 2.50 3.00
N VAL A 185 1.07 1.67 3.25
CA VAL A 185 0.46 1.50 4.58
C VAL A 185 0.60 0.07 5.04
N VAL A 186 0.60 -0.14 6.35
CA VAL A 186 0.52 -1.44 7.00
C VAL A 186 -0.81 -1.53 7.74
N ASP A 187 -1.55 -2.62 7.52
CA ASP A 187 -2.80 -2.87 8.23
C ASP A 187 -2.57 -3.52 9.62
N VAL A 188 -3.65 -3.70 10.37
CA VAL A 188 -3.62 -4.29 11.72
C VAL A 188 -3.14 -5.76 11.75
N VAL A 189 -3.15 -6.45 10.61
CA VAL A 189 -2.64 -7.82 10.47
C VAL A 189 -1.16 -7.83 10.09
N GLY A 190 -0.61 -6.68 9.72
CA GLY A 190 0.78 -6.50 9.29
C GLY A 190 0.98 -6.72 7.80
N ASP A 191 -0.09 -6.71 6.99
CA ASP A 191 0.05 -6.72 5.52
C ASP A 191 0.30 -5.30 5.01
N SER A 192 1.24 -5.18 4.07
CA SER A 192 1.58 -3.92 3.41
C SER A 192 0.72 -3.71 2.17
N HIS A 193 0.17 -2.50 2.01
CA HIS A 193 -0.62 -2.09 0.86
C HIS A 193 -0.05 -0.80 0.28
N GLU A 194 0.01 -0.70 -1.04
CA GLU A 194 0.58 0.46 -1.73
C GLU A 194 -0.43 1.12 -2.67
N ARG A 195 -0.43 2.44 -2.70
CA ARG A 195 -1.23 3.24 -3.63
C ARG A 195 -0.38 4.34 -4.22
N ILE A 196 -0.39 4.43 -5.55
CA ILE A 196 0.16 5.57 -6.29
C ILE A 196 -1.01 6.42 -6.78
N LEU A 197 -0.95 7.73 -6.56
CA LEU A 197 -1.90 8.70 -7.07
C LEU A 197 -1.19 9.86 -7.78
N ASP A 198 -1.88 10.47 -8.74
CA ASP A 198 -1.45 11.72 -9.37
C ASP A 198 -2.14 12.88 -8.66
N ALA A 199 -1.36 13.67 -7.92
CA ALA A 199 -1.84 14.78 -7.12
C ALA A 199 -2.45 15.89 -7.99
N LEU A 200 -2.04 16.02 -9.26
CA LEU A 200 -2.52 17.08 -10.15
C LEU A 200 -3.70 16.64 -11.00
N LYS A 201 -4.13 15.39 -10.88
CA LYS A 201 -5.26 14.86 -11.63
C LYS A 201 -6.54 15.64 -11.29
N GLY A 202 -7.10 16.28 -12.32
CA GLY A 202 -8.31 17.08 -12.21
C GLY A 202 -8.07 18.57 -11.93
N ALA A 203 -6.87 18.97 -11.52
CA ALA A 203 -6.56 20.37 -11.18
C ALA A 203 -6.76 21.33 -12.36
N ARG A 204 -6.57 20.83 -13.59
CA ARG A 204 -6.74 21.57 -14.85
C ARG A 204 -8.14 21.44 -15.46
N SER A 205 -9.02 20.66 -14.86
CA SER A 205 -10.38 20.48 -15.37
C SER A 205 -11.26 21.68 -15.04
N THR A 206 -12.10 22.08 -15.98
CA THR A 206 -13.11 23.14 -15.81
C THR A 206 -14.26 22.71 -14.90
N SER A 207 -14.37 21.43 -14.57
CA SER A 207 -15.41 20.89 -13.69
C SER A 207 -15.19 21.22 -12.21
N TYR A 208 -13.98 21.63 -11.82
CA TYR A 208 -13.68 22.02 -10.44
C TYR A 208 -13.61 23.55 -10.35
N GLN A 209 -14.55 24.15 -9.62
CA GLN A 209 -14.60 25.60 -9.44
C GLN A 209 -13.44 26.05 -8.54
N ARG A 210 -12.72 27.06 -9.01
CA ARG A 210 -11.71 27.75 -8.21
C ARG A 210 -12.39 28.78 -7.33
N PRO A 211 -12.03 28.90 -6.04
CA PRO A 211 -12.39 30.04 -5.24
C PRO A 211 -11.93 31.34 -5.93
N THR A 212 -12.79 32.35 -5.95
CA THR A 212 -12.35 33.72 -6.25
C THR A 212 -11.47 34.23 -5.12
N PRO A 213 -10.37 34.93 -5.43
CA PRO A 213 -9.52 35.57 -4.43
C PRO A 213 -10.27 36.63 -3.62
#